data_AF-A0A6A4IJZ9-F1
#
_entry.id   AF-A0A6A4IJZ9-F1
#
_cell.length_a   1.000
_cell.length_b   1.000
_cell.length_c   1.000
_cell.angle_alpha   90.00
_cell.angle_beta   90.00
_cell.angle_gamma   90.00
#
_symmetry.space_group_name_H-M   'P 1'
#
loop_
_entity.id
_entity.type
_entity.pdbx_description
1 polymer ?
#
loop_
_entity_poly.entity_id
_entity_poly.type
_entity_poly.pdbx_seq_one_letter_code
_entity_poly.pdbx_strand_id
1 'polypeptide(L)'
;QVQVVKARAVLNANIGACYIKLLEWKEAVNACSEALLDDPQYTKALQRRATSNMELNTWSSFDIRSRRFVYYNKLLTVLPDSSDEVKEIKRTLQLLKPRAEAAQKQETAEMLDKLKGMGNSILGNFGLSTDNFKFVPNGQGGYSMNFSR
;
A
#
# COMPACT_ATOMS: atom_id res chain seq x y z
N GLN A 1 43.05 4.81 8.76
CA GLN A 1 41.72 5.09 8.17
C GLN A 1 40.90 3.81 7.99
N VAL A 2 41.45 2.73 7.41
CA VAL A 2 40.76 1.44 7.22
C VAL A 2 40.14 0.85 8.51
N GLN A 3 40.83 0.95 9.64
CA GLN A 3 40.32 0.51 10.96
C GLN A 3 39.06 1.27 11.41
N VAL A 4 38.97 2.58 11.12
CA VAL A 4 37.85 3.43 11.54
C VAL A 4 36.60 3.12 10.71
N VAL A 5 36.76 2.92 9.40
CA VAL A 5 35.68 2.54 8.49
C VAL A 5 35.09 1.19 8.89
N LYS A 6 35.95 0.21 9.22
CA LYS A 6 35.52 -1.12 9.67
C LYS A 6 34.77 -1.06 11.01
N ALA A 7 35.24 -0.25 11.96
CA ALA A 7 34.54 -0.05 13.23
C ALA A 7 33.18 0.62 13.04
N ARG A 8 33.09 1.63 12.17
CA ARG A 8 31.84 2.32 11.82
C ARG A 8 30.81 1.37 11.19
N ALA A 9 31.24 0.50 10.27
CA ALA A 9 30.39 -0.54 9.70
C ALA A 9 29.80 -1.48 10.77
N VAL A 10 30.63 -1.92 11.72
CA VAL A 10 30.19 -2.80 12.83
C VAL A 10 29.18 -2.10 13.74
N LEU A 11 29.44 -0.84 14.11
CA LEU A 11 28.53 -0.05 14.95
C LEU A 11 27.17 0.15 14.27
N ASN A 12 27.15 0.58 13.01
CA ASN A 12 25.92 0.78 12.24
C ASN A 12 25.13 -0.53 12.06
N ALA A 13 25.80 -1.66 11.83
CA ALA A 13 25.11 -2.94 11.77
C ALA A 13 24.52 -3.37 13.12
N ASN A 14 25.18 -3.06 14.24
CA ASN A 14 24.65 -3.33 15.58
C ASN A 14 23.45 -2.44 15.90
N ILE A 15 23.50 -1.16 15.53
CA ILE A 15 22.35 -0.24 15.59
C ILE A 15 21.17 -0.82 14.80
N GLY A 16 21.41 -1.29 13.57
CA GLY A 16 20.38 -1.96 12.77
C GLY A 16 19.80 -3.21 13.45
N ALA A 17 20.60 -3.96 14.21
CA ALA A 17 20.12 -5.10 14.98
C ALA A 17 19.23 -4.69 16.18
N CYS A 18 19.54 -3.57 16.84
CA CYS A 18 18.70 -3.01 17.89
C CYS A 18 17.34 -2.58 17.32
N TYR A 19 17.33 -1.87 16.19
CA TYR A 19 16.08 -1.46 15.53
C TYR A 19 15.22 -2.65 15.09
N ILE A 20 15.83 -3.73 14.60
CA ILE A 20 15.11 -5.00 14.31
C ILE A 20 14.42 -5.55 15.57
N LYS A 21 15.06 -5.48 16.74
CA LYS A 21 14.45 -5.94 18.01
C LYS A 21 13.35 -5.02 18.51
N LEU A 22 13.41 -3.73 18.17
CA LEU A 22 12.36 -2.74 18.45
C LEU A 22 11.22 -2.75 17.40
N LEU A 23 11.31 -3.60 16.38
CA LEU A 23 10.38 -3.68 15.24
C LEU A 23 10.32 -2.37 14.40
N GLU A 24 11.36 -1.56 14.47
CA GLU A 24 11.53 -0.32 13.71
C GLU A 24 12.28 -0.61 12.40
N TRP A 25 11.56 -1.22 11.46
CA TRP A 25 12.16 -1.79 10.25
C TRP A 25 12.78 -0.76 9.30
N LYS A 26 12.26 0.47 9.27
CA LYS A 26 12.73 1.54 8.38
C LYS A 26 14.10 2.05 8.83
N GLU A 27 14.23 2.26 10.13
CA GLU A 27 15.42 2.69 10.82
C GLU A 27 16.50 1.60 10.74
N ALA A 28 16.10 0.32 10.84
CA ALA A 28 16.98 -0.82 10.61
C ALA A 28 17.56 -0.86 9.19
N VAL A 29 16.76 -0.58 8.15
CA VAL A 29 17.23 -0.51 6.76
C VAL A 29 18.20 0.66 6.56
N ASN A 30 17.93 1.81 7.15
CA ASN A 30 18.81 2.99 7.06
C ASN A 30 20.17 2.70 7.73
N ALA A 31 20.17 2.20 8.97
CA ALA A 31 21.39 1.86 9.69
C ALA A 31 22.22 0.78 8.98
N CYS A 32 21.56 -0.24 8.41
CA CYS A 32 22.26 -1.25 7.63
C CYS A 32 22.76 -0.72 6.27
N SER A 33 22.11 0.30 5.69
CA SER A 33 22.59 0.93 4.45
C SER A 33 23.85 1.76 4.70
N GLU A 34 23.90 2.50 5.81
CA GLU A 34 25.12 3.21 6.26
C GLU A 34 26.28 2.25 6.52
N ALA A 35 26.01 1.08 7.12
CA ALA A 35 27.04 0.05 7.31
C ALA A 35 27.61 -0.49 5.97
N LEU A 36 26.78 -0.54 4.92
CA LEU A 36 27.18 -1.05 3.60
C LEU A 36 27.89 -0.02 2.73
N LEU A 37 27.76 1.28 3.04
CA LEU A 37 28.59 2.33 2.43
C LEU A 37 30.06 2.16 2.84
N ASP A 38 30.29 1.70 4.06
CA ASP A 38 31.61 1.47 4.64
C ASP A 38 32.20 0.10 4.28
N ASP A 39 31.38 -0.95 4.34
CA ASP A 39 31.75 -2.31 3.95
C ASP A 39 30.62 -2.95 3.13
N PRO A 40 30.69 -2.85 1.78
CA PRO A 40 29.66 -3.39 0.90
C PRO A 40 29.47 -4.91 0.99
N GLN A 41 30.48 -5.64 1.49
CA GLN A 41 30.44 -7.10 1.62
C GLN A 41 30.06 -7.56 3.03
N TYR A 42 29.66 -6.63 3.92
CA TYR A 42 29.33 -6.99 5.30
C TYR A 42 28.06 -7.83 5.40
N THR A 43 28.26 -9.15 5.53
CA THR A 43 27.20 -10.17 5.46
C THR A 43 26.06 -9.93 6.46
N LYS A 44 26.37 -9.49 7.68
CA LYS A 44 25.36 -9.23 8.72
C LYS A 44 24.48 -8.03 8.35
N ALA A 45 25.06 -6.95 7.81
CA ALA A 45 24.32 -5.78 7.39
C ALA A 45 23.43 -6.09 6.17
N LEU A 46 23.92 -6.87 5.20
CA LEU A 46 23.13 -7.35 4.07
C LEU A 46 21.92 -8.19 4.52
N GLN A 47 22.14 -9.19 5.38
CA GLN A 47 21.07 -10.04 5.90
C GLN A 47 20.03 -9.23 6.68
N ARG A 48 20.47 -8.36 7.59
CA ARG A 48 19.59 -7.50 8.41
C ARG A 48 18.78 -6.53 7.54
N ARG A 49 19.39 -5.94 6.52
CA ARG A 49 18.71 -5.07 5.55
C ARG A 49 17.68 -5.85 4.73
N ALA A 50 18.02 -7.06 4.27
CA ALA A 50 17.09 -7.92 3.53
C ALA A 50 15.89 -8.32 4.39
N THR A 51 16.12 -8.79 5.62
CA THR A 51 15.04 -9.10 6.59
C THR A 51 14.18 -7.88 6.86
N SER A 52 14.78 -6.73 7.15
CA SER A 52 14.02 -5.50 7.42
C SER A 52 13.26 -5.00 6.19
N ASN A 53 13.78 -5.19 4.97
CA ASN A 53 13.06 -4.88 3.73
C ASN A 53 11.92 -5.87 3.45
N MET A 54 12.05 -7.16 3.80
CA MET A 54 10.95 -8.12 3.69
C MET A 54 9.82 -7.75 4.64
N GLU A 55 10.16 -7.34 5.86
CA GLU A 55 9.20 -6.79 6.82
C GLU A 55 8.63 -5.45 6.33
N LEU A 56 9.44 -4.49 5.82
CA LEU A 56 8.89 -3.24 5.26
C LEU A 56 7.99 -3.44 4.04
N ASN A 57 8.29 -4.39 3.15
CA ASN A 57 7.40 -4.79 2.06
C ASN A 57 6.12 -5.49 2.57
N THR A 58 6.11 -5.90 3.83
CA THR A 58 4.96 -6.38 4.57
C THR A 58 4.29 -5.26 5.38
N TRP A 59 4.84 -4.03 5.43
CA TRP A 59 4.33 -2.94 6.27
C TRP A 59 4.22 -1.55 5.60
N SER A 60 4.41 -1.39 4.28
CA SER A 60 3.99 -0.17 3.56
C SER A 60 2.45 -0.05 3.54
N SER A 61 1.95 0.78 4.45
CA SER A 61 0.72 0.64 5.24
C SER A 61 -0.64 0.86 4.56
N PHE A 62 -0.73 0.74 3.23
CA PHE A 62 -1.99 0.77 2.47
C PHE A 62 -2.24 -0.56 1.72
N ASP A 63 -1.24 -1.04 0.98
CA ASP A 63 -1.33 -2.29 0.20
C ASP A 63 -1.52 -3.53 1.11
N ILE A 64 -0.83 -3.61 2.26
CA ILE A 64 -0.91 -4.77 3.15
C ILE A 64 -2.27 -4.93 3.85
N ARG A 65 -2.97 -3.84 4.18
CA ARG A 65 -4.27 -3.96 4.87
C ARG A 65 -5.34 -4.47 3.91
N SER A 66 -5.27 -4.06 2.65
CA SER A 66 -6.07 -4.58 1.54
C SER A 66 -5.70 -6.02 1.19
N ARG A 67 -4.40 -6.36 1.15
CA ARG A 67 -3.93 -7.76 0.95
C ARG A 67 -4.32 -8.68 2.10
N ARG A 68 -4.30 -8.21 3.35
CA ARG A 68 -4.74 -8.97 4.53
C ARG A 68 -6.24 -9.27 4.46
N PHE A 69 -7.05 -8.30 4.02
CA PHE A 69 -8.47 -8.53 3.71
C PHE A 69 -8.66 -9.58 2.60
N VAL A 70 -7.88 -9.51 1.52
CA VAL A 70 -7.93 -10.49 0.42
C VAL A 70 -7.48 -11.89 0.88
N TYR A 71 -6.43 -11.99 1.69
CA TYR A 71 -5.88 -13.25 2.17
C TYR A 71 -6.84 -13.96 3.13
N TYR A 72 -7.46 -13.22 4.04
CA TYR A 72 -8.49 -13.76 4.93
C TYR A 72 -9.75 -14.20 4.19
N ASN A 73 -10.17 -13.49 3.13
CA ASN A 73 -11.27 -13.95 2.29
C ASN A 73 -10.93 -15.26 1.54
N LYS A 74 -9.69 -15.40 1.03
CA LYS A 74 -9.25 -16.66 0.40
C LYS A 74 -9.18 -17.81 1.41
N LEU A 75 -8.73 -17.57 2.64
CA LEU A 75 -8.70 -18.59 3.69
C LEU A 75 -10.10 -19.15 4.01
N LEU A 76 -11.14 -18.32 3.98
CA LEU A 76 -12.53 -18.76 4.14
C LEU A 76 -13.03 -19.68 3.01
N THR A 77 -12.39 -19.64 1.83
CA THR A 77 -12.74 -20.54 0.71
C THR A 77 -12.05 -21.89 0.76
N VAL A 78 -10.99 -22.02 1.55
CA VAL A 78 -10.14 -23.23 1.61
C VAL A 78 -10.34 -23.99 2.93
N LEU A 79 -10.69 -23.30 4.01
CA LEU A 79 -10.86 -23.91 5.33
C LEU A 79 -12.28 -24.49 5.52
N PRO A 80 -12.42 -25.67 6.14
CA PRO A 80 -13.72 -26.21 6.53
C PRO A 80 -14.36 -25.33 7.61
N ASP A 81 -15.66 -25.07 7.49
CA ASP A 81 -16.43 -24.13 8.34
C ASP A 81 -16.45 -24.52 9.84
N SER A 82 -16.01 -25.74 10.20
CA SER A 82 -15.96 -26.27 11.56
C SER A 82 -14.72 -25.83 12.36
N SER A 83 -13.76 -25.15 11.73
CA SER A 83 -12.52 -24.70 12.38
C SER A 83 -12.77 -23.46 13.26
N ASP A 84 -12.18 -23.43 14.47
CA ASP A 84 -12.29 -22.27 15.36
C ASP A 84 -11.55 -21.03 14.81
N GLU A 85 -10.55 -21.25 13.96
CA GLU A 85 -9.83 -20.22 13.22
C GLU A 85 -10.74 -19.46 12.25
N VAL A 86 -11.73 -20.12 11.63
CA VAL A 86 -12.73 -19.47 10.77
C VAL A 86 -13.54 -18.41 11.52
N LYS A 87 -13.86 -18.66 12.80
CA LYS A 87 -14.60 -17.69 13.64
C LYS A 87 -13.74 -16.44 13.93
N GLU A 88 -12.46 -16.63 14.21
CA GLU A 88 -11.52 -15.54 14.45
C GLU A 88 -11.26 -14.71 13.19
N ILE A 89 -11.12 -15.38 12.05
CA ILE A 89 -10.96 -14.76 10.73
C ILE A 89 -12.21 -13.93 10.37
N LYS A 90 -13.43 -14.48 10.57
CA LYS A 90 -14.69 -13.77 10.32
C LYS A 90 -14.82 -12.50 11.20
N ARG A 91 -14.45 -12.56 12.48
CA ARG A 91 -14.43 -11.38 13.38
C ARG A 91 -13.43 -10.32 12.91
N THR A 92 -12.23 -10.74 12.54
CA THR A 92 -11.18 -9.84 12.05
C THR A 92 -11.60 -9.17 10.74
N LEU A 93 -12.26 -9.90 9.83
CA LEU A 93 -12.80 -9.35 8.58
C LEU A 93 -13.92 -8.33 8.84
N GLN A 94 -14.81 -8.56 9.80
CA GLN A 94 -15.85 -7.60 10.16
C GLN A 94 -15.28 -6.26 10.66
N LEU A 95 -14.20 -6.30 11.44
CA LEU A 95 -13.51 -5.09 11.89
C LEU A 95 -12.82 -4.34 10.74
N LEU A 96 -12.31 -5.08 9.75
CA LEU A 96 -11.58 -4.52 8.61
C LEU A 96 -12.49 -4.02 7.49
N LYS A 97 -13.70 -4.58 7.34
CA LYS A 97 -14.66 -4.30 6.25
C LYS A 97 -15.02 -2.82 6.08
N PRO A 98 -15.51 -2.08 7.10
CA PRO A 98 -15.95 -0.69 6.90
C PRO A 98 -14.80 0.24 6.47
N ARG A 99 -13.57 -0.08 6.88
CA ARG A 99 -12.38 0.70 6.54
C ARG A 99 -11.82 0.35 5.16
N ALA A 100 -11.95 -0.91 4.75
CA ALA A 100 -11.63 -1.35 3.39
C ALA A 100 -12.60 -0.72 2.37
N GLU A 101 -13.89 -0.69 2.66
CA GLU A 101 -14.90 -0.04 1.81
C GLU A 101 -14.69 1.48 1.73
N ALA A 102 -14.34 2.13 2.84
CA ALA A 102 -14.01 3.56 2.86
C ALA A 102 -12.77 3.87 2.01
N ALA A 103 -11.70 3.07 2.14
CA ALA A 103 -10.49 3.22 1.34
C ALA A 103 -10.77 3.01 -0.16
N GLN A 104 -11.52 1.97 -0.51
CA GLN A 104 -11.91 1.69 -1.90
C GLN A 104 -12.73 2.83 -2.50
N LYS A 105 -13.70 3.36 -1.75
CA LYS A 105 -14.49 4.52 -2.18
C LYS A 105 -13.61 5.74 -2.41
N GLN A 106 -12.66 6.01 -1.52
CA GLN A 106 -11.76 7.15 -1.62
C GLN A 106 -10.84 7.06 -2.84
N GLU A 107 -10.24 5.90 -3.08
CA GLU A 107 -9.44 5.66 -4.29
C GLU A 107 -10.26 5.78 -5.57
N THR A 108 -11.48 5.23 -5.60
CA THR A 108 -12.36 5.38 -6.76
C THR A 108 -12.78 6.83 -6.98
N ALA A 109 -13.02 7.60 -5.92
CA ALA A 109 -13.35 9.02 -6.02
C ALA A 109 -12.16 9.83 -6.55
N GLU A 110 -10.94 9.58 -6.06
CA GLU A 110 -9.73 10.23 -6.56
C GLU A 110 -9.40 9.85 -8.01
N MET A 111 -9.60 8.59 -8.39
CA MET A 111 -9.43 8.15 -9.78
C MET A 111 -10.46 8.81 -10.70
N LEU A 112 -11.73 8.87 -10.27
CA LEU A 112 -12.80 9.53 -11.04
C LEU A 112 -12.55 11.03 -11.16
N ASP A 113 -12.08 11.69 -10.11
CA ASP A 113 -11.74 13.11 -10.12
C ASP A 113 -10.57 13.41 -11.06
N LYS A 114 -9.51 12.58 -11.05
CA LYS A 114 -8.41 12.67 -12.02
C LYS A 114 -8.85 12.43 -13.45
N LEU A 115 -9.71 11.42 -13.69
CA LEU A 115 -10.29 11.14 -15.00
C LEU A 115 -11.13 12.32 -15.51
N LYS A 116 -11.94 12.93 -14.62
CA LYS A 116 -12.68 14.16 -14.91
C LYS A 116 -11.74 15.32 -15.23
N GLY A 117 -10.70 15.53 -14.44
CA GLY A 117 -9.70 16.57 -14.65
C GLY A 117 -8.99 16.45 -15.99
N MET A 118 -8.58 15.23 -16.37
CA MET A 118 -8.01 14.95 -17.69
C MET A 118 -9.02 15.21 -18.81
N GLY A 119 -10.27 14.75 -18.65
CA GLY A 119 -11.35 15.03 -19.59
C GLY A 119 -11.60 16.52 -19.77
N ASN A 120 -11.63 17.27 -18.67
CA ASN A 120 -11.80 18.73 -18.67
C ASN A 120 -10.59 19.47 -19.25
N SER A 121 -9.37 18.95 -19.12
CA SER A 121 -8.19 19.54 -19.75
C SER A 121 -8.23 19.41 -21.28
N ILE A 122 -8.78 18.30 -21.80
CA ILE A 122 -8.95 18.09 -23.24
C ILE A 122 -10.13 18.90 -23.76
N LEU A 123 -11.28 18.83 -23.08
CA LEU A 123 -12.51 19.53 -23.45
C LEU A 123 -12.41 21.05 -23.26
N GLY A 124 -11.65 21.50 -22.25
CA GLY A 124 -11.46 22.91 -21.92
C GLY A 124 -10.76 23.69 -23.03
N ASN A 125 -9.85 23.04 -23.77
CA ASN A 125 -9.23 23.62 -24.96
C ASN A 125 -10.24 23.88 -26.11
N PHE A 126 -11.46 23.34 -26.00
CA PHE A 126 -12.58 23.59 -26.91
C PHE A 126 -13.72 24.40 -26.24
N GLY A 127 -13.51 24.93 -25.03
CA GLY A 127 -14.55 25.64 -24.27
C GLY A 127 -15.65 24.73 -23.70
N LEU A 128 -15.33 23.45 -23.45
CA LEU A 128 -16.26 22.43 -22.98
C LEU A 128 -15.81 21.85 -21.63
N SER A 129 -16.76 21.36 -20.83
CA SER A 129 -16.51 20.60 -19.61
C SER A 129 -17.23 19.25 -19.66
N THR A 130 -16.69 18.24 -18.99
CA THR A 130 -17.38 16.96 -18.72
C THR A 130 -18.70 17.16 -17.97
N ASP A 131 -18.87 18.27 -17.25
CA ASP A 131 -20.12 18.63 -16.58
C ASP A 131 -21.20 19.16 -17.54
N ASN A 132 -20.84 19.51 -18.76
CA ASN A 132 -21.78 19.97 -19.77
C ASN A 132 -22.62 18.82 -20.34
N PHE A 133 -22.20 17.56 -20.14
CA PHE A 133 -22.90 16.37 -20.61
C PHE A 133 -23.83 15.82 -19.52
N LYS A 134 -25.11 16.21 -19.55
CA LYS A 134 -26.13 15.69 -18.64
C LYS A 134 -26.81 14.47 -19.25
N PHE A 135 -26.72 13.34 -18.59
CA PHE A 135 -27.44 12.13 -18.96
C PHE A 135 -28.85 12.18 -18.36
N VAL A 136 -29.87 12.14 -19.23
CA VAL A 136 -31.28 12.06 -18.85
C VAL A 136 -31.82 10.68 -19.26
N PRO A 137 -32.35 9.88 -18.32
CA PRO A 137 -32.93 8.58 -18.65
C PRO A 137 -34.19 8.78 -19.50
N ASN A 138 -34.25 8.13 -20.66
CA ASN A 138 -35.33 8.32 -21.65
C ASN A 138 -36.44 7.26 -21.58
N GLY A 139 -36.58 6.57 -20.44
CA GLY A 139 -37.70 5.67 -20.13
C GLY A 139 -37.76 4.35 -20.92
N GLN A 140 -37.10 4.26 -22.08
CA GLN A 140 -37.02 3.06 -22.92
C GLN A 140 -35.76 2.21 -22.67
N GLY A 141 -35.14 2.37 -21.49
CA GLY A 141 -33.91 1.66 -21.13
C GLY A 141 -32.62 2.27 -21.72
N GLY A 142 -32.72 3.44 -22.37
CA GLY A 142 -31.56 4.18 -22.87
C GLY A 142 -31.21 5.40 -22.02
N TYR A 143 -30.17 6.12 -22.46
CA TYR A 143 -29.78 7.42 -21.91
C TYR A 143 -29.76 8.45 -23.05
N SER A 144 -30.41 9.59 -22.84
CA SER A 144 -30.30 10.78 -23.69
C SER A 144 -29.19 11.67 -23.12
N MET A 145 -28.21 12.05 -23.95
CA MET A 145 -27.20 13.04 -23.59
C MET A 145 -27.70 14.43 -23.98
N ASN A 146 -27.95 15.27 -22.99
CA ASN A 146 -28.25 16.69 -23.18
C ASN A 146 -27.00 17.51 -22.87
N PHE A 147 -26.62 18.36 -23.81
CA PHE A 147 -25.53 19.29 -23.64
C PHE A 147 -26.06 20.60 -23.05
N SER A 148 -25.65 20.93 -21.81
CA SER A 148 -25.92 22.22 -21.17
C SER A 148 -24.69 23.10 -21.36
N ARG A 149 -24.83 24.25 -22.02
CA ARG A 149 -23.75 25.20 -22.20
C ARG A 149 -23.64 26.15 -21.01
#